data_AF-A0A0A8UQ28-F1
#
_entry.id   AF-A0A0A8UQ28-F1
#
_cell.length_a   1.000
_cell.length_b   1.000
_cell.length_c   1.000
_cell.angle_alpha   90.00
_cell.angle_beta   90.00
_cell.angle_gamma   90.00
#
_symmetry.space_group_name_H-M   'P 1'
#
loop_
_entity.id
_entity.type
_entity.pdbx_description
1 polymer ?
#
loop_
_entity_poly.entity_id
_entity_poly.type
_entity_poly.pdbx_seq_one_letter_code
_entity_poly.pdbx_strand_id
1 'polypeptide(L)'
;MMFKSKLIAFAGALVIAGSSFAGFKAPPVCPNVGNIKVQGVSNAEELMPKFYFAYEISNYDTENTWVFATGPFEGDDSDTALEEANKALRYLSGSPIAEPDEGGWVCLYEMDEEHFAVALQSDSIPSPFKIRRYLSKKH
;
A
#
# COMPACT_ATOMS: atom_id res chain seq x y z
N MET A 1 -31.05 -10.59 -71.75
CA MET A 1 -30.21 -9.37 -71.82
C MET A 1 -30.53 -8.53 -70.58
N MET A 2 -29.60 -8.41 -69.61
CA MET A 2 -28.78 -7.21 -69.31
C MET A 2 -29.61 -6.06 -68.70
N PHE A 3 -29.32 -5.39 -67.56
CA PHE A 3 -28.21 -5.35 -66.60
C PHE A 3 -28.65 -4.45 -65.40
N LYS A 4 -27.86 -4.42 -64.31
CA LYS A 4 -27.78 -3.42 -63.20
C LYS A 4 -28.79 -3.64 -62.06
N SER A 5 -28.45 -3.64 -60.76
CA SER A 5 -27.38 -2.97 -60.01
C SER A 5 -27.20 -3.69 -58.65
N LYS A 6 -26.00 -4.21 -58.33
CA LYS A 6 -25.06 -3.71 -57.30
C LYS A 6 -25.64 -3.31 -55.92
N LEU A 7 -25.18 -4.05 -54.90
CA LEU A 7 -24.84 -3.66 -53.52
C LEU A 7 -25.95 -3.09 -52.61
N ILE A 8 -26.49 -3.95 -51.75
CA ILE A 8 -27.08 -3.56 -50.46
C ILE A 8 -26.30 -4.34 -49.40
N ALA A 9 -25.11 -3.86 -49.04
CA ALA A 9 -24.85 -3.04 -47.86
C ALA A 9 -24.99 -3.85 -46.56
N PHE A 10 -23.85 -4.41 -46.14
CA PHE A 10 -23.57 -4.98 -44.82
C PHE A 10 -23.97 -3.97 -43.72
N ALA A 11 -25.06 -4.24 -43.01
CA ALA A 11 -25.46 -3.48 -41.83
C ALA A 11 -25.64 -4.46 -40.67
N GLY A 12 -24.55 -4.76 -39.98
CA GLY A 12 -24.57 -5.70 -38.85
C GLY A 12 -23.38 -5.60 -37.90
N ALA A 13 -22.65 -4.49 -37.91
CA ALA A 13 -21.48 -4.30 -37.06
C ALA A 13 -21.58 -2.96 -36.31
N LEU A 14 -22.48 -2.86 -35.33
CA LEU A 14 -22.41 -1.73 -34.38
C LEU A 14 -23.17 -1.95 -33.07
N VAL A 15 -22.86 -2.97 -32.26
CA VAL A 15 -23.15 -2.89 -30.82
C VAL A 15 -22.16 -3.71 -29.98
N ILE A 16 -20.87 -3.37 -30.01
CA ILE A 16 -19.96 -3.75 -28.90
C ILE A 16 -19.02 -2.57 -28.64
N ALA A 17 -19.58 -1.46 -28.17
CA ALA A 17 -18.82 -0.46 -27.42
C ALA A 17 -19.37 -0.43 -25.99
N GLY A 18 -19.42 -1.61 -25.35
CA GLY A 18 -19.50 -1.70 -23.90
C GLY A 18 -18.10 -1.44 -23.37
N SER A 19 -17.80 -0.18 -23.08
CA SER A 19 -16.53 0.25 -22.50
C SER A 19 -16.31 -0.53 -21.21
N SER A 20 -15.37 -1.47 -21.21
CA SER A 20 -14.91 -2.15 -20.00
C SER A 20 -14.20 -1.15 -19.09
N PHE A 21 -14.96 -0.43 -18.26
CA PHE A 21 -14.44 0.22 -17.05
C PHE A 21 -14.65 -0.68 -15.84
N ALA A 22 -14.32 -1.97 -15.96
CA ALA A 22 -14.20 -2.88 -14.84
C ALA A 22 -12.72 -2.95 -14.47
N GLY A 23 -12.24 -2.03 -13.64
CA GLY A 23 -10.84 -2.08 -13.19
C GLY A 23 -10.33 -0.85 -12.44
N PHE A 24 -10.96 0.31 -12.60
CA PHE A 24 -10.59 1.48 -11.79
C PHE A 24 -11.28 1.38 -10.42
N LYS A 25 -10.73 0.55 -9.52
CA LYS A 25 -11.06 0.68 -8.09
C LYS A 25 -10.61 2.08 -7.67
N ALA A 26 -11.50 2.87 -7.07
CA ALA A 26 -11.11 4.15 -6.51
C ALA A 26 -9.97 3.93 -5.50
N PRO A 27 -9.01 4.86 -5.38
CA PRO A 27 -7.95 4.76 -4.39
C PRO A 27 -8.57 4.56 -3.00
N PRO A 28 -8.09 3.59 -2.21
CA PRO A 28 -8.60 3.37 -0.88
C PRO A 28 -8.22 4.55 0.02
N VAL A 29 -9.00 4.75 1.08
CA VAL A 29 -8.68 5.77 2.09
C VAL A 29 -7.48 5.29 2.92
N CYS A 30 -6.45 6.13 3.03
CA CYS A 30 -5.29 5.85 3.88
C CYS A 30 -5.69 5.79 5.37
N PRO A 31 -5.08 4.90 6.17
CA PRO A 31 -5.25 4.88 7.62
C PRO A 31 -5.05 6.26 8.27
N ASN A 32 -5.90 6.59 9.24
CA ASN A 32 -5.72 7.84 9.99
C ASN A 32 -4.55 7.69 10.99
N VAL A 33 -3.69 8.71 11.07
CA VAL A 33 -2.57 8.76 12.01
C VAL A 33 -3.01 8.52 13.47
N GLY A 34 -4.16 9.05 13.88
CA GLY A 34 -4.71 8.82 15.22
C GLY A 34 -5.00 7.34 15.48
N ASN A 35 -5.55 6.63 14.51
CA ASN A 35 -5.85 5.20 14.63
C ASN A 35 -4.56 4.37 14.70
N ILE A 36 -3.56 4.71 13.89
CA ILE A 36 -2.23 4.08 13.95
C ILE A 36 -1.59 4.30 15.34
N LYS A 37 -1.62 5.54 15.85
CA LYS A 37 -1.06 5.88 17.17
C LYS A 37 -1.75 5.16 18.33
N VAL A 38 -3.08 5.05 18.29
CA VAL A 38 -3.86 4.37 19.34
C VAL A 38 -3.61 2.87 19.32
N GLN A 39 -3.53 2.26 18.14
CA GLN A 39 -3.29 0.83 18.02
C GLN A 39 -1.84 0.45 18.33
N GLY A 40 -0.88 1.30 17.94
CA GLY A 40 0.54 0.99 18.07
C GLY A 40 1.00 -0.05 17.06
N VAL A 41 2.22 -0.55 17.26
CA VAL A 41 2.80 -1.67 16.51
C VAL A 41 3.13 -2.82 17.44
N SER A 42 2.88 -4.06 17.01
CA SER A 42 3.07 -5.26 17.84
C SER A 42 4.12 -6.25 17.31
N ASN A 43 4.64 -6.04 16.10
CA ASN A 43 5.63 -6.91 15.49
C ASN A 43 6.89 -6.11 15.15
N ALA A 44 8.06 -6.75 15.26
CA ALA A 44 9.33 -6.20 14.82
C ALA A 44 10.16 -7.27 14.12
N GLU A 45 10.81 -6.89 13.02
CA GLU A 45 11.67 -7.76 12.24
C GLU A 45 13.01 -7.09 11.99
N GLU A 46 14.08 -7.88 12.09
CA GLU A 46 15.44 -7.39 11.85
C GLU A 46 15.63 -7.12 10.36
N LEU A 47 15.99 -5.88 10.04
CA LEU A 47 16.32 -5.45 8.69
C LEU A 47 17.79 -5.73 8.36
N MET A 48 18.67 -5.37 9.29
CA MET A 48 20.11 -5.57 9.25
C MET A 48 20.64 -5.65 10.69
N PRO A 49 21.89 -6.11 10.92
CA PRO A 49 22.40 -6.30 12.28
C PRO A 49 22.11 -5.12 13.19
N LYS A 50 21.33 -5.35 14.25
CA LYS A 50 20.88 -4.36 15.25
C LYS A 50 19.89 -3.28 14.78
N PHE A 51 19.39 -3.34 13.56
CA PHE A 51 18.36 -2.44 13.06
C PHE A 51 17.11 -3.21 12.67
N TYR A 52 15.97 -2.73 13.16
CA TYR A 52 14.68 -3.37 13.01
C TYR A 52 13.69 -2.44 12.32
N PHE A 53 12.67 -3.00 11.70
CA PHE A 53 11.44 -2.27 11.41
C PHE A 53 10.31 -2.89 12.21
N ALA A 54 9.40 -2.06 12.68
CA ALA A 54 8.20 -2.50 13.37
C ALA A 54 7.01 -2.41 12.44
N TYR A 55 6.03 -3.30 12.61
CA TYR A 55 4.83 -3.32 11.78
C TYR A 55 3.60 -3.84 12.52
N GLU A 56 2.45 -3.52 11.92
CA GLU A 56 1.14 -3.95 12.40
C GLU A 56 0.17 -4.12 11.24
N ILE A 57 -0.60 -5.22 11.30
CA ILE A 57 -1.61 -5.55 10.29
C ILE A 57 -2.99 -5.24 10.86
N SER A 58 -3.66 -4.24 10.31
CA SER A 58 -4.96 -3.79 10.82
C SER A 58 -5.77 -3.12 9.74
N ASN A 59 -7.06 -2.90 10.02
CA ASN A 59 -7.91 -2.11 9.15
C ASN A 59 -7.81 -0.60 9.47
N TYR A 60 -7.43 -0.22 10.69
CA TYR A 60 -7.33 1.19 11.14
C TYR A 60 -8.60 2.01 10.85
N ASP A 61 -9.76 1.40 11.04
CA ASP A 61 -11.11 1.91 10.71
C ASP A 61 -11.32 2.29 9.24
N THR A 62 -10.57 1.68 8.32
CA THR A 62 -10.85 1.78 6.88
C THR A 62 -11.74 0.63 6.42
N GLU A 63 -11.93 0.47 5.11
CA GLU A 63 -12.56 -0.73 4.54
C GLU A 63 -11.54 -1.84 4.24
N ASN A 64 -10.24 -1.53 4.18
CA ASN A 64 -9.19 -2.42 3.71
C ASN A 64 -8.20 -2.78 4.80
N THR A 65 -7.66 -4.00 4.76
CA THR A 65 -6.53 -4.36 5.62
C THR A 65 -5.23 -3.72 5.10
N TRP A 66 -4.50 -3.08 6.01
CA TRP A 66 -3.22 -2.44 5.78
C TRP A 66 -2.13 -3.10 6.61
N VAL A 67 -0.94 -3.16 6.04
CA VAL A 67 0.30 -3.39 6.79
C VAL A 67 0.96 -2.04 6.98
N PHE A 68 0.89 -1.51 8.20
CA PHE A 68 1.65 -0.32 8.58
C PHE A 68 3.05 -0.76 9.03
N ALA A 69 4.09 -0.10 8.54
CA ALA A 69 5.48 -0.35 8.91
C ALA A 69 6.23 0.96 9.15
N THR A 70 7.14 0.94 10.13
CA THR A 70 7.97 2.09 10.51
C THR A 70 9.37 1.63 10.95
N GLY A 71 10.37 2.49 10.77
CA GLY A 71 11.77 2.19 11.14
C GLY A 71 12.75 3.03 10.34
N PRO A 72 14.05 2.72 10.34
CA PRO A 72 14.70 1.67 11.12
C PRO A 72 14.87 2.10 12.60
N PHE A 73 14.75 1.15 13.52
CA PHE A 73 15.04 1.35 14.95
C PHE A 73 16.25 0.55 15.37
N GLU A 74 17.21 1.17 16.06
CA GLU A 74 18.35 0.48 16.63
C GLU A 74 17.94 -0.27 17.91
N GLY A 75 18.37 -1.52 18.07
CA GLY A 75 18.06 -2.33 19.25
C GLY A 75 18.95 -3.56 19.35
N ASP A 76 19.15 -4.07 20.56
CA ASP A 76 19.85 -5.34 20.78
C ASP A 76 18.96 -6.56 20.49
N ASP A 77 17.63 -6.37 20.53
CA ASP A 77 16.62 -7.36 20.21
C ASP A 77 15.33 -6.71 19.67
N SER A 78 14.40 -7.55 19.21
CA SER A 78 13.11 -7.13 18.65
C SER A 78 12.23 -6.40 19.65
N ASP A 79 12.29 -6.76 20.93
CA ASP A 79 11.42 -6.20 21.97
C ASP A 79 11.83 -4.76 22.28
N THR A 80 13.13 -4.51 22.37
CA THR A 80 13.72 -3.18 22.53
C THR A 80 13.35 -2.29 21.33
N ALA A 81 13.49 -2.81 20.11
CA ALA A 81 13.10 -2.07 18.91
C ALA A 81 11.60 -1.78 18.86
N LEU A 82 10.76 -2.71 19.32
CA LEU A 82 9.31 -2.55 19.36
C LEU A 82 8.88 -1.46 20.36
N GLU A 83 9.53 -1.37 21.52
CA GLU A 83 9.32 -0.28 22.47
C GLU A 83 9.68 1.07 21.87
N GLU A 84 10.84 1.19 21.25
CA GLU A 84 11.27 2.44 20.61
C GLU A 84 10.36 2.83 19.44
N ALA A 85 9.91 1.86 18.64
CA ALA A 85 8.96 2.10 17.57
C ALA A 85 7.65 2.71 18.09
N ASN A 86 7.06 2.14 19.14
CA ASN A 86 5.83 2.66 19.73
C ASN A 86 6.02 4.05 20.35
N LYS A 87 7.20 4.35 20.91
CA LYS A 87 7.53 5.72 21.39
C LYS A 87 7.63 6.70 20.22
N ALA A 88 8.26 6.30 19.11
CA ALA A 88 8.45 7.15 17.93
C ALA A 88 7.13 7.48 17.22
N LEU A 89 6.09 6.65 17.35
CA LEU A 89 4.77 6.94 16.80
C LEU A 89 4.22 8.29 17.24
N ARG A 90 4.64 8.87 18.37
CA ARG A 90 4.23 10.24 18.76
C ARG A 90 4.53 11.29 17.68
N TYR A 91 5.59 11.08 16.90
CA TYR A 91 6.02 11.96 15.81
C TYR A 91 5.33 11.67 14.47
N LEU A 92 4.60 10.55 14.37
CA LEU A 92 3.84 10.22 13.16
C LEU A 92 2.84 11.34 12.84
N SER A 93 2.83 11.77 11.58
CA SER A 93 1.99 12.86 11.10
C SER A 93 1.69 12.71 9.61
N GLY A 94 0.99 13.70 9.04
CA GLY A 94 0.55 13.69 7.66
C GLY A 94 -0.89 13.18 7.46
N SER A 95 -1.39 13.39 6.26
CA SER A 95 -2.68 12.91 5.77
C SER A 95 -2.54 12.48 4.32
N PRO A 96 -1.81 11.39 4.06
CA PRO A 96 -1.45 10.99 2.70
C PRO A 96 -2.66 10.60 1.85
N ILE A 97 -2.46 10.68 0.54
CA ILE A 97 -3.35 10.13 -0.46
C ILE A 97 -2.76 8.79 -0.91
N ALA A 98 -3.61 7.79 -1.11
CA ALA A 98 -3.16 6.48 -1.55
C ALA A 98 -2.59 6.56 -2.97
N GLU A 99 -1.35 6.12 -3.13
CA GLU A 99 -0.67 6.03 -4.41
C GLU A 99 -0.62 4.57 -4.88
N PRO A 100 -0.75 4.30 -6.19
CA PRO A 100 -0.65 2.95 -6.71
C PRO A 100 0.78 2.42 -6.56
N ASP A 101 0.92 1.20 -6.04
CA ASP A 101 2.21 0.50 -5.87
C ASP A 101 2.06 -0.98 -6.26
N GLU A 102 3.14 -1.69 -6.60
CA GLU A 102 3.17 -3.02 -7.25
C GLU A 102 2.12 -4.06 -6.75
N GLY A 103 0.90 -3.99 -7.31
CA GLY A 103 -0.22 -4.90 -6.98
C GLY A 103 -1.12 -4.44 -5.82
N GLY A 104 -1.09 -3.17 -5.44
CA GLY A 104 -1.85 -2.60 -4.34
C GLY A 104 -1.72 -1.07 -4.24
N TRP A 105 -1.77 -0.57 -3.01
CA TRP A 105 -1.71 0.86 -2.70
C TRP A 105 -0.76 1.15 -1.56
N VAL A 106 -0.13 2.32 -1.60
CA VAL A 106 0.80 2.81 -0.57
C VAL A 106 0.36 4.17 -0.04
N CYS A 107 0.52 4.36 1.25
CA CYS A 107 0.33 5.64 1.94
C CYS A 107 1.62 5.98 2.67
N LEU A 108 2.27 7.08 2.27
CA LEU A 108 3.53 7.54 2.86
C LEU A 108 3.25 8.59 3.94
N TYR A 109 3.65 8.31 5.18
CA TYR A 109 3.45 9.22 6.29
C TYR A 109 4.72 10.01 6.59
N GLU A 110 4.55 11.11 7.32
CA GLU A 110 5.65 11.92 7.82
C GLU A 110 6.00 11.46 9.25
N MET A 111 7.30 11.37 9.52
CA MET A 111 7.87 11.11 10.85
C MET A 111 9.06 12.08 11.04
N ASP A 112 9.98 11.77 11.95
CA ASP A 112 11.27 12.47 12.02
C ASP A 112 12.16 12.11 10.83
N GLU A 113 13.34 12.74 10.74
CA GLU A 113 14.27 12.57 9.61
C GLU A 113 14.96 11.20 9.59
N GLU A 114 14.90 10.46 10.70
CA GLU A 114 15.62 9.20 10.88
C GLU A 114 14.74 7.99 10.52
N HIS A 115 13.42 8.13 10.61
CA HIS A 115 12.48 7.02 10.44
C HIS A 115 11.54 7.22 9.24
N PHE A 116 11.29 6.15 8.48
CA PHE A 116 10.21 6.04 7.52
C PHE A 116 8.93 5.56 8.22
N ALA A 117 7.78 5.92 7.65
CA ALA A 117 6.48 5.39 8.04
C ALA A 117 5.59 5.20 6.80
N VAL A 118 5.05 3.99 6.62
CA VAL A 118 4.30 3.61 5.42
C VAL A 118 3.16 2.66 5.76
N ALA A 119 2.02 2.79 5.10
CA ALA A 119 0.97 1.77 5.08
C ALA A 119 0.84 1.17 3.69
N LEU A 120 0.88 -0.15 3.60
CA LEU A 120 0.76 -0.92 2.37
C LEU A 120 -0.56 -1.71 2.39
N GLN A 121 -1.38 -1.50 1.37
CA GLN A 121 -2.52 -2.35 1.05
C GLN A 121 -2.14 -3.20 -0.15
N SER A 122 -2.43 -4.49 -0.08
CA SER A 122 -2.30 -5.38 -1.22
C SER A 122 -3.40 -6.44 -1.14
N ASP A 123 -4.03 -6.74 -2.27
CA ASP A 123 -5.08 -7.77 -2.39
C ASP A 123 -4.51 -9.19 -2.12
N SER A 124 -3.19 -9.32 -2.03
CA SER A 124 -2.46 -10.47 -1.49
C SER A 124 -1.72 -10.02 -0.24
N ILE A 125 -1.93 -10.67 0.92
CA ILE A 125 -1.15 -10.39 2.14
C ILE A 125 0.33 -10.35 1.74
N PRO A 126 1.03 -9.20 1.88
CA PRO A 126 2.40 -9.10 1.43
C PRO A 126 3.20 -10.11 2.24
N SER A 127 3.72 -11.15 1.58
CA SER A 127 4.60 -12.08 2.27
C SER A 127 5.80 -11.27 2.79
N PRO A 128 6.39 -11.63 3.96
CA PRO A 128 7.54 -10.92 4.54
C PRO A 128 8.68 -10.65 3.53
N PHE A 129 8.79 -11.48 2.48
CA PHE A 129 9.71 -11.30 1.37
C PHE A 129 9.53 -10.02 0.55
N LYS A 130 8.31 -9.49 0.41
CA LYS A 130 8.07 -8.23 -0.33
C LYS A 130 8.58 -7.01 0.44
N ILE A 131 8.42 -6.98 1.77
CA ILE A 131 8.84 -5.85 2.61
C ILE A 131 10.35 -5.64 2.52
N ARG A 132 11.14 -6.72 2.55
CA ARG A 132 12.60 -6.69 2.41
C ARG A 132 13.09 -6.06 1.09
N ARG A 133 12.30 -6.17 0.00
CA ARG A 133 12.64 -5.60 -1.32
C ARG A 133 12.51 -4.08 -1.35
N TYR A 134 11.55 -3.48 -0.65
CA TYR A 134 11.43 -2.02 -0.57
C TYR A 134 12.62 -1.40 0.16
N LEU A 135 13.12 -2.08 1.18
CA LEU A 135 14.27 -1.61 1.96
C LEU A 135 15.58 -1.70 1.16
N SER A 136 15.69 -2.64 0.22
CA SER A 136 16.84 -2.74 -0.70
C SER A 136 16.90 -1.70 -1.82
N LYS A 137 15.81 -0.98 -2.11
CA LYS A 137 15.78 0.04 -3.18
C LYS A 137 16.34 1.41 -2.76
N LYS A 138 16.78 1.58 -1.49
CA LYS A 138 17.37 2.83 -0.97
C LYS A 138 18.91 2.86 -1.06
N HIS A 139 19.51 2.07 -1.95
CA HIS A 139 20.93 2.11 -2.30
C HIS A 139 21.15 2.50 -3.77
#